data_AF-A0A6G2DMN9-F1
#
_entry.id   AF-A0A6G2DMN9-F1
#
_cell.length_a   1.000
_cell.length_b   1.000
_cell.length_c   1.000
_cell.angle_alpha   90.00
_cell.angle_beta   90.00
_cell.angle_gamma   90.00
#
_symmetry.space_group_name_H-M   'P 1'
#
loop_
_entity.id
_entity.type
_entity.pdbx_description
1 polymer ?
#
loop_
_entity_poly.entity_id
_entity_poly.type
_entity_poly.pdbx_seq_one_letter_code
_entity_poly.pdbx_strand_id
1 'polypeptide(L)'
;MADSFHFSVNIISRGKGKSAVASAAYISGEKIKNEWDGVTHDYTRKEKILVKNIILPDHMPKEFNDKSTLWNKVEMAEKNSNAQLARQFIIGLPKELSLSENKNLVERYIKENLTSQGMIVDYAIHDESQDKNGNIHCHIMTIMRPINEKGEFLAKSKKEYILDEKGEKVLNKNGKPKTRKVELTTWNDTGNVEKWRKNFSDLCNKYLERAGAEKRVDHRSFKR
;
A
#
# COMPACT_ATOMS: atom_id res chain seq x y z
N MET A 1 3.41 -16.42 23.86
CA MET A 1 2.59 -15.41 23.15
C MET A 1 3.48 -14.74 22.12
N ALA A 2 3.01 -14.43 20.90
CA ALA A 2 3.83 -13.64 19.98
C ALA A 2 4.14 -12.27 20.61
N ASP A 3 5.40 -11.87 20.65
CA ASP A 3 5.81 -10.61 21.29
C ASP A 3 5.17 -9.34 20.67
N SER A 4 4.52 -9.45 19.51
CA SER A 4 3.28 -8.75 19.12
C SER A 4 3.02 -8.90 17.62
N PHE A 5 1.76 -8.86 17.19
CA PHE A 5 1.40 -8.71 15.77
C PHE A 5 1.41 -7.22 15.42
N HIS A 6 2.39 -6.78 14.63
CA HIS A 6 2.44 -5.42 14.11
C HIS A 6 1.96 -5.37 12.67
N PHE A 7 0.90 -4.59 12.41
CA PHE A 7 0.38 -4.33 11.08
C PHE A 7 -0.27 -2.95 11.10
N SER A 8 0.36 -1.97 10.46
CA SER A 8 -0.18 -0.62 10.33
C SER A 8 -0.52 -0.32 8.87
N VAL A 9 -1.59 0.44 8.67
CA VAL A 9 -2.00 0.93 7.34
C VAL A 9 -2.18 2.43 7.44
N ASN A 10 -1.45 3.17 6.61
CA ASN A 10 -1.43 4.62 6.60
C ASN A 10 -1.61 5.15 5.18
N ILE A 11 -2.08 6.39 5.05
CA ILE A 11 -2.11 7.10 3.78
C ILE A 11 -0.94 8.09 3.73
N ILE A 12 -0.16 8.00 2.66
CA ILE A 12 0.81 9.02 2.27
C ILE A 12 0.03 10.10 1.53
N SER A 13 -0.10 11.26 2.18
CA SER A 13 -0.96 12.36 1.73
C SER A 13 -0.15 13.65 1.66
N ARG A 14 -0.26 14.34 0.53
CA ARG A 14 0.39 15.64 0.32
C ARG A 14 -0.05 16.68 1.34
N GLY A 15 -1.33 16.69 1.69
CA GLY A 15 -1.87 17.61 2.70
C GLY A 15 -1.33 17.40 4.12
N LYS A 16 -0.58 16.32 4.36
CA LYS A 16 0.14 16.04 5.62
C LYS A 16 1.65 16.26 5.48
N GLY A 17 2.10 16.97 4.43
CA GLY A 17 3.50 17.21 4.12
C GLY A 17 4.27 15.96 3.69
N LYS A 18 3.58 14.90 3.22
CA LYS A 18 4.22 13.66 2.79
C LYS A 18 4.30 13.58 1.26
N SER A 19 5.35 12.93 0.76
CA SER A 19 5.54 12.61 -0.66
C SER A 19 5.64 11.09 -0.86
N ALA A 20 5.09 10.61 -1.98
CA ALA A 20 5.25 9.23 -2.41
C ALA A 20 6.69 8.97 -2.87
N VAL A 21 7.29 9.91 -3.62
CA VAL A 21 8.70 9.81 -4.04
C VAL A 21 9.64 9.77 -2.83
N ALA A 22 9.45 10.66 -1.86
CA ALA A 22 10.25 10.64 -0.62
C ALA A 22 10.13 9.32 0.13
N SER A 23 8.90 8.79 0.24
CA SER A 23 8.63 7.53 0.94
C SER A 23 9.25 6.34 0.19
N ALA A 24 9.16 6.31 -1.14
CA ALA A 24 9.74 5.27 -1.97
C ALA A 24 11.26 5.25 -1.86
N ALA A 25 11.91 6.42 -2.01
CA ALA A 25 13.34 6.58 -1.84
C ALA A 25 13.80 6.14 -0.44
N TYR A 26 13.03 6.47 0.60
CA TYR A 26 13.31 6.05 1.96
C TYR A 26 13.25 4.53 2.15
N ILE A 27 12.18 3.87 1.68
CA ILE A 27 12.05 2.42 1.90
C ILE A 27 13.05 1.61 1.06
N SER A 28 13.51 2.15 -0.08
CA SER A 28 14.44 1.47 -0.97
C SER A 28 15.91 1.87 -0.80
N GLY A 29 16.20 2.88 0.02
CA GLY A 29 17.55 3.42 0.19
C GLY A 29 18.11 4.00 -1.09
N GLU A 30 17.27 4.70 -1.85
CA GLU A 30 17.62 5.25 -3.16
C GLU A 30 17.66 6.77 -3.16
N LYS A 31 18.24 7.31 -4.24
CA LYS A 31 18.20 8.73 -4.55
C LYS A 31 17.19 8.97 -5.66
N ILE A 32 16.09 9.64 -5.34
CA ILE A 32 15.01 9.93 -6.30
C ILE A 32 14.67 11.41 -6.23
N LYS A 33 14.60 12.06 -7.41
CA LYS A 33 14.10 13.43 -7.53
C LYS A 33 12.58 13.38 -7.69
N ASN A 34 11.88 14.16 -6.87
CA ASN A 34 10.47 14.43 -7.02
C ASN A 34 10.29 15.51 -8.10
N GLU A 35 9.66 15.16 -9.21
CA GLU A 35 9.43 16.04 -10.35
C GLU A 35 8.33 17.07 -10.06
N TRP A 36 7.45 16.80 -9.09
CA TRP A 36 6.36 17.71 -8.74
C TRP A 36 6.85 18.97 -8.02
N ASP A 37 7.77 18.83 -7.06
CA ASP A 37 8.30 19.95 -6.26
C ASP A 37 9.79 20.25 -6.52
N GLY A 38 10.46 19.41 -7.31
CA GLY A 38 11.89 19.53 -7.64
C GLY A 38 12.85 19.01 -6.57
N VAL A 39 12.37 18.57 -5.41
CA VAL A 39 13.18 18.13 -4.28
C VAL A 39 13.82 16.77 -4.57
N THR A 40 15.11 16.64 -4.29
CA THR A 40 15.79 15.34 -4.36
C THR A 40 15.87 14.70 -2.99
N HIS A 41 15.35 13.49 -2.88
CA HIS A 41 15.40 12.67 -1.68
C HIS A 41 16.53 11.64 -1.83
N ASP A 42 17.57 11.76 -1.01
CA ASP A 42 18.76 10.91 -1.08
C ASP A 42 18.89 10.06 0.19
N TYR A 43 18.52 8.79 0.09
CA TYR A 43 18.60 7.81 1.17
C TYR A 43 19.63 6.71 0.88
N THR A 44 20.60 6.97 0.01
CA THR A 44 21.65 5.99 -0.36
C THR A 44 22.53 5.56 0.81
N ARG A 45 22.55 6.33 1.89
CA ARG A 45 23.21 6.00 3.17
C ARG A 45 22.36 5.11 4.09
N LYS A 46 21.13 4.78 3.73
CA LYS A 46 20.27 3.93 4.56
C LYS A 46 20.74 2.49 4.47
N GLU A 47 21.10 1.94 5.62
CA GLU A 47 21.53 0.56 5.77
C GLU A 47 20.34 -0.36 6.09
N LYS A 48 20.61 -1.67 6.24
CA LYS A 48 19.64 -2.67 6.73
C LYS A 48 18.45 -2.97 5.82
N ILE A 49 18.53 -2.59 4.55
CA ILE A 49 17.55 -2.97 3.53
C ILE A 49 17.97 -4.31 2.94
N LEU A 50 17.22 -5.37 3.26
CA LEU A 50 17.54 -6.74 2.84
C LEU A 50 16.95 -7.07 1.46
N VAL A 51 15.75 -6.56 1.18
CA VAL A 51 15.02 -6.78 -0.08
C VAL A 51 14.35 -5.48 -0.47
N LYS A 52 14.30 -5.20 -1.77
CA LYS A 52 13.46 -4.17 -2.37
C LYS A 52 13.01 -4.63 -3.74
N ASN A 53 11.73 -4.47 -4.06
CA ASN A 53 11.18 -4.85 -5.36
C ASN A 53 9.88 -4.11 -5.66
N ILE A 54 9.49 -4.08 -6.94
CA ILE A 54 8.14 -3.71 -7.37
C ILE A 54 7.44 -4.96 -7.90
N ILE A 55 6.17 -5.14 -7.55
CA ILE A 55 5.32 -6.19 -8.09
C ILE A 55 4.17 -5.51 -8.86
N LEU A 56 4.10 -5.83 -10.15
CA LEU A 56 3.08 -5.36 -11.06
C LEU A 56 1.97 -6.40 -11.22
N PRO A 57 0.70 -5.98 -11.40
CA PRO A 57 -0.30 -6.79 -12.10
C PRO A 57 0.18 -7.17 -13.52
N ASP A 58 -0.21 -8.35 -14.01
CA ASP A 58 0.33 -8.95 -15.25
C ASP A 58 0.23 -8.07 -16.51
N HIS A 59 -0.78 -7.19 -16.57
CA HIS A 59 -1.08 -6.34 -17.73
C HIS A 59 -0.50 -4.91 -17.64
N MET A 60 0.32 -4.63 -16.62
CA MET A 60 0.87 -3.28 -16.44
C MET A 60 2.14 -3.05 -17.27
N PRO A 61 2.34 -1.83 -17.80
CA PRO A 61 3.57 -1.45 -18.49
C PRO A 61 4.83 -1.69 -17.63
N LYS A 62 5.84 -2.31 -18.23
CA LYS A 62 7.10 -2.66 -17.54
C LYS A 62 7.88 -1.45 -17.03
N GLU A 63 7.64 -0.26 -17.58
CA GLU A 63 8.23 1.01 -17.10
C GLU A 63 7.95 1.25 -15.61
N PHE A 64 6.84 0.72 -15.08
CA PHE A 64 6.51 0.85 -13.66
C PHE A 64 7.36 -0.04 -12.74
N ASN A 65 8.26 -0.88 -13.27
CA ASN A 65 9.29 -1.55 -12.45
C ASN A 65 10.40 -0.60 -11.98
N ASP A 66 10.47 0.62 -12.53
CA ASP A 66 11.34 1.66 -12.02
C ASP A 66 10.63 2.53 -10.97
N LYS A 67 11.22 2.63 -9.77
CA LYS A 67 10.64 3.38 -8.63
C LYS A 67 10.51 4.87 -8.95
N SER A 68 11.53 5.44 -9.58
CA SER A 68 11.51 6.86 -9.96
C SER A 68 10.36 7.15 -10.91
N THR A 69 10.21 6.35 -11.96
CA THR A 69 9.14 6.44 -12.94
C THR A 69 7.76 6.27 -12.30
N LEU A 70 7.55 5.19 -11.53
CA LEU A 70 6.26 4.91 -10.89
C LEU A 70 5.82 6.06 -9.98
N TRP A 71 6.68 6.46 -9.04
CA TRP A 71 6.28 7.40 -7.99
C TRP A 71 6.22 8.85 -8.48
N ASN A 72 7.03 9.24 -9.46
CA ASN A 72 6.86 10.54 -10.13
C ASN A 72 5.57 10.58 -10.94
N LYS A 73 5.22 9.53 -11.68
CA LYS A 73 3.93 9.48 -12.38
C LYS A 73 2.74 9.57 -11.40
N VAL A 74 2.82 8.97 -10.21
CA VAL A 74 1.82 9.12 -9.15
C VAL A 74 1.73 10.57 -8.65
N GLU A 75 2.86 11.21 -8.32
CA GLU A 75 2.89 12.60 -7.85
C GLU A 75 2.27 13.56 -8.88
N MET A 76 2.62 13.39 -10.15
CA MET A 76 2.13 14.23 -11.26
C MET A 76 0.65 14.01 -11.59
N ALA A 77 0.14 12.78 -11.43
CA ALA A 77 -1.26 12.46 -11.67
C ALA A 77 -2.23 13.11 -10.66
N GLU A 78 -1.75 13.40 -9.46
CA GLU A 78 -2.54 14.00 -8.40
C GLU A 78 -2.31 15.50 -8.32
N LYS A 79 -3.32 16.31 -8.66
CA LYS A 79 -3.17 17.78 -8.77
C LYS A 79 -3.47 18.57 -7.50
N ASN A 80 -4.19 17.97 -6.54
CA ASN A 80 -4.67 18.68 -5.36
C ASN A 80 -3.60 18.73 -4.25
N SER A 81 -3.56 19.83 -3.49
CA SER A 81 -2.64 19.99 -2.36
C SER A 81 -2.89 18.98 -1.23
N ASN A 82 -4.11 18.45 -1.12
CA ASN A 82 -4.50 17.42 -0.15
C ASN A 82 -4.60 16.00 -0.75
N ALA A 83 -3.97 15.76 -1.90
CA ALA A 83 -4.06 14.48 -2.58
C ALA A 83 -3.52 13.32 -1.74
N GLN A 84 -4.21 12.18 -1.85
CA GLN A 84 -3.75 10.89 -1.33
C GLN A 84 -2.95 10.19 -2.43
N LEU A 85 -1.66 10.01 -2.18
CA LEU A 85 -0.66 9.60 -3.17
C LEU A 85 -0.47 8.09 -3.16
N ALA A 86 -0.26 7.53 -1.97
CA ALA A 86 0.00 6.11 -1.79
C ALA A 86 -0.64 5.59 -0.49
N ARG A 87 -0.93 4.30 -0.45
CA ARG A 87 -1.23 3.58 0.80
C ARG A 87 0.03 2.87 1.24
N GLN A 88 0.40 3.05 2.50
CA GLN A 88 1.57 2.40 3.11
C GLN A 88 1.12 1.38 4.14
N PHE A 89 1.74 0.21 4.11
CA PHE A 89 1.69 -0.81 5.15
C PHE A 89 3.07 -0.90 5.81
N ILE A 90 3.09 -1.05 7.12
CA ILE A 90 4.29 -1.45 7.87
C ILE A 90 3.91 -2.69 8.66
N ILE A 91 4.57 -3.80 8.35
CA ILE A 91 4.19 -5.12 8.84
C ILE A 91 5.41 -5.75 9.50
N GLY A 92 5.28 -6.15 10.77
CA GLY A 92 6.33 -6.89 11.47
C GLY A 92 6.44 -8.30 10.90
N LEU A 93 7.66 -8.76 10.67
CA LEU A 93 7.94 -10.09 10.16
C LEU A 93 8.46 -11.00 11.28
N PRO A 94 8.15 -12.31 11.26
CA PRO A 94 8.66 -13.26 12.24
C PRO A 94 10.17 -13.45 12.09
N LYS A 95 10.90 -13.25 13.19
CA LYS A 95 12.35 -13.53 13.28
C LYS A 95 12.68 -15.02 13.21
N GLU A 96 11.68 -15.86 13.46
CA GLU A 96 11.77 -17.31 13.39
C GLU A 96 11.88 -17.81 11.93
N LEU A 97 11.53 -16.98 10.95
CA LEU A 97 11.66 -17.31 9.53
C LEU A 97 12.97 -16.77 8.96
N SER A 98 13.57 -17.54 8.04
CA SER A 98 14.67 -17.05 7.21
C SER A 98 14.22 -15.89 6.31
N LEU A 99 15.19 -15.12 5.78
CA LEU A 99 14.89 -14.03 4.85
C LEU A 99 14.12 -14.51 3.61
N SER A 100 14.46 -15.68 3.07
CA SER A 100 13.78 -16.24 1.89
C SER A 100 12.33 -16.63 2.20
N GLU A 101 12.06 -17.20 3.36
CA GLU A 101 10.70 -17.51 3.82
C GLU A 101 9.89 -16.23 4.08
N ASN A 102 10.51 -15.23 4.70
CA ASN A 102 9.90 -13.91 4.91
C ASN A 102 9.57 -13.21 3.58
N LYS A 103 10.49 -13.24 2.61
CA LYS A 103 10.24 -12.74 1.25
C LYS A 103 9.06 -13.48 0.60
N ASN A 104 9.06 -14.81 0.65
CA ASN A 104 7.98 -15.62 0.07
C ASN A 104 6.63 -15.36 0.74
N LEU A 105 6.60 -15.16 2.07
CA LEU A 105 5.40 -14.77 2.82
C LEU A 105 4.88 -13.41 2.32
N VAL A 106 5.75 -12.41 2.23
CA VAL A 106 5.39 -11.05 1.78
C VAL A 106 4.90 -11.05 0.34
N GLU A 107 5.63 -11.66 -0.60
CA GLU A 107 5.26 -11.66 -2.02
C GLU A 107 3.95 -12.42 -2.27
N ARG A 108 3.73 -13.52 -1.53
CA ARG A 108 2.45 -14.24 -1.55
C ARG A 108 1.31 -13.36 -1.02
N TYR A 109 1.52 -12.70 0.11
CA TYR A 109 0.53 -11.78 0.69
C TYR A 109 0.19 -10.64 -0.29
N ILE A 110 1.20 -10.02 -0.90
CA ILE A 110 1.04 -8.97 -1.91
C ILE A 110 0.21 -9.47 -3.09
N LYS A 111 0.53 -10.67 -3.60
CA LYS A 111 -0.19 -11.29 -4.72
C LYS A 111 -1.65 -11.55 -4.38
N GLU A 112 -1.93 -12.17 -3.25
CA GLU A 112 -3.29 -12.55 -2.85
C GLU A 112 -4.19 -11.34 -2.59
N ASN A 113 -3.65 -10.25 -2.01
CA ASN A 113 -4.47 -9.17 -1.45
C ASN A 113 -4.42 -7.84 -2.20
N LEU A 114 -3.34 -7.56 -2.94
CA LEU A 114 -3.06 -6.22 -3.47
C LEU A 114 -2.97 -6.25 -5.00
N THR A 115 -2.03 -7.00 -5.57
CA THR A 115 -1.85 -7.01 -7.04
C THR A 115 -2.97 -7.76 -7.75
N SER A 116 -3.59 -8.78 -7.11
CA SER A 116 -4.84 -9.40 -7.60
C SER A 116 -6.00 -8.42 -7.74
N GLN A 117 -5.97 -7.30 -7.01
CA GLN A 117 -6.96 -6.23 -7.07
C GLN A 117 -6.57 -5.12 -8.06
N GLY A 118 -5.46 -5.29 -8.80
CA GLY A 118 -4.96 -4.33 -9.78
C GLY A 118 -4.04 -3.24 -9.21
N MET A 119 -3.60 -3.33 -7.96
CA MET A 119 -2.66 -2.37 -7.37
C MET A 119 -1.23 -2.68 -7.82
N ILE A 120 -0.47 -1.68 -8.26
CA ILE A 120 1.00 -1.76 -8.30
C ILE A 120 1.55 -1.61 -6.88
N VAL A 121 2.52 -2.45 -6.53
CA VAL A 121 3.09 -2.53 -5.19
C VAL A 121 4.60 -2.35 -5.21
N ASP A 122 5.12 -1.40 -4.44
CA ASP A 122 6.54 -1.26 -4.11
C ASP A 122 6.75 -1.76 -2.68
N TYR A 123 7.69 -2.66 -2.44
CA TYR A 123 7.98 -3.13 -1.09
C TYR A 123 9.47 -3.21 -0.79
N ALA A 124 9.79 -3.13 0.49
CA ALA A 124 11.12 -3.38 1.02
C ALA A 124 11.06 -4.12 2.36
N ILE A 125 12.02 -5.01 2.60
CA ILE A 125 12.22 -5.68 3.89
C ILE A 125 13.42 -5.04 4.56
N HIS A 126 13.23 -4.51 5.76
CA HIS A 126 14.28 -3.93 6.59
C HIS A 126 14.55 -4.85 7.77
N ASP A 127 15.81 -4.93 8.18
CA ASP A 127 16.23 -5.68 9.37
C ASP A 127 16.92 -4.78 10.39
N GLU A 128 16.10 -4.25 11.29
CA GLU A 128 16.54 -3.46 12.44
C GLU A 128 16.68 -4.34 13.69
N SER A 129 16.70 -5.68 13.58
CA SER A 129 16.73 -6.59 14.75
C SER A 129 17.92 -6.41 15.68
N GLN A 130 19.02 -5.82 15.18
CA GLN A 130 20.21 -5.49 15.96
C GLN A 130 20.10 -4.14 16.69
N ASP A 131 19.07 -3.33 16.39
CA ASP A 131 18.83 -2.07 17.07
C ASP A 131 18.05 -2.29 18.36
N LYS A 132 18.24 -1.38 19.32
CA LYS A 132 17.49 -1.40 20.57
C LYS A 132 15.99 -1.27 20.26
N ASN A 133 15.25 -2.36 20.45
CA ASN A 133 13.82 -2.52 20.14
C ASN A 133 13.46 -2.63 18.64
N GLY A 134 14.46 -2.80 17.76
CA GLY A 134 14.19 -2.97 16.33
C GLY A 134 13.79 -4.41 15.99
N ASN A 135 13.08 -4.58 14.87
CA ASN A 135 12.58 -5.85 14.38
C ASN A 135 12.73 -5.92 12.87
N ILE A 136 12.78 -7.14 12.32
CA ILE A 136 12.59 -7.33 10.89
C ILE A 136 11.14 -6.96 10.52
N HIS A 137 10.99 -6.10 9.51
CA HIS A 137 9.69 -5.61 9.09
C HIS A 137 9.66 -5.30 7.59
N CYS A 138 8.47 -5.25 7.04
CA CYS A 138 8.23 -4.93 5.65
C CYS A 138 7.48 -3.61 5.52
N HIS A 139 8.03 -2.71 4.71
CA HIS A 139 7.29 -1.60 4.14
C HIS A 139 6.66 -2.03 2.82
N ILE A 140 5.37 -1.77 2.66
CA ILE A 140 4.65 -1.98 1.39
C ILE A 140 3.96 -0.67 1.03
N MET A 141 4.15 -0.19 -0.19
CA MET A 141 3.47 0.99 -0.74
C MET A 141 2.64 0.57 -1.95
N THR A 142 1.39 1.00 -2.01
CA THR A 142 0.51 0.76 -3.16
C THR A 142 0.05 2.07 -3.75
N ILE A 143 -0.11 2.10 -5.07
CA ILE A 143 -0.80 3.19 -5.74
C ILE A 143 -2.26 3.28 -5.26
N MET A 144 -2.84 4.48 -5.29
CA MET A 144 -4.23 4.72 -4.86
C MET A 144 -5.18 5.01 -6.01
N ARG A 145 -4.67 5.01 -7.24
CA ARG A 145 -5.42 5.27 -8.45
C ARG A 145 -5.20 4.13 -9.44
N PRO A 146 -6.25 3.56 -10.04
CA PRO A 146 -6.10 2.54 -11.06
C PRO A 146 -5.38 3.10 -12.29
N ILE A 147 -4.59 2.25 -12.92
CA ILE A 147 -3.87 2.53 -14.17
C ILE A 147 -4.38 1.53 -15.21
N ASN A 148 -4.60 1.98 -16.45
CA ASN A 148 -4.97 1.07 -17.53
C ASN A 148 -3.74 0.41 -18.18
N GLU A 149 -3.95 -0.52 -19.09
CA GLU A 149 -2.88 -1.25 -19.80
C GLU A 149 -1.93 -0.33 -20.60
N LYS A 150 -2.37 0.89 -20.91
CA LYS A 150 -1.56 1.91 -21.60
C LYS A 150 -0.70 2.75 -20.64
N GLY A 151 -0.81 2.53 -19.33
CA GLY A 151 -0.09 3.31 -18.32
C GLY A 151 -0.76 4.63 -17.94
N GLU A 152 -2.03 4.82 -18.32
CA GLU A 152 -2.77 6.04 -18.02
C GLU A 152 -3.55 5.90 -16.71
N PHE A 153 -3.43 6.91 -15.86
CA PHE A 153 -4.15 7.00 -14.60
C PHE A 153 -5.64 7.26 -14.81
N LEU A 154 -6.48 6.35 -14.33
CA LEU A 154 -7.94 6.43 -14.42
C LEU A 154 -8.54 7.24 -13.27
N ALA A 155 -9.83 7.58 -13.35
CA ALA A 155 -10.53 8.23 -12.24
C ALA A 155 -10.59 7.30 -11.00
N LYS A 156 -10.47 7.87 -9.79
CA LYS A 156 -10.68 7.12 -8.53
C LYS A 156 -12.16 6.85 -8.27
N SER A 157 -13.02 7.78 -8.71
CA SER A 157 -14.45 7.74 -8.48
C SER A 157 -15.21 8.44 -9.58
N LYS A 158 -16.48 8.09 -9.76
CA LYS A 158 -17.46 8.82 -10.57
C LYS A 158 -18.55 9.44 -9.71
N LYS A 159 -19.23 10.43 -10.27
CA LYS A 159 -20.43 11.04 -9.69
C LYS A 159 -21.66 10.40 -10.33
N GLU A 160 -22.57 9.89 -9.52
CA GLU A 160 -23.84 9.33 -9.98
C GLU A 160 -25.01 10.16 -9.44
N TYR A 161 -26.03 10.38 -10.27
CA TYR A 161 -27.29 10.97 -9.81
C TYR A 161 -28.08 9.96 -9.00
N ILE A 162 -28.73 10.43 -7.93
CA ILE A 162 -29.67 9.62 -7.16
C ILE A 162 -31.04 9.76 -7.83
N LEU A 163 -31.60 8.61 -8.22
CA LEU A 163 -32.90 8.53 -8.87
C LEU A 163 -33.95 8.02 -7.88
N ASP A 164 -35.20 8.46 -8.05
CA ASP A 164 -36.35 7.91 -7.34
C ASP A 164 -36.86 6.62 -8.01
N GLU A 165 -37.97 6.06 -7.49
CA GLU A 165 -38.57 4.82 -8.01
C GLU A 165 -39.06 4.93 -9.46
N LYS A 166 -39.24 6.15 -9.98
CA LYS A 166 -39.67 6.42 -11.36
C LYS A 166 -38.49 6.70 -12.30
N GLY A 167 -37.26 6.70 -11.78
CA GLY A 167 -36.06 7.02 -12.54
C GLY A 167 -35.76 8.53 -12.63
N GLU A 168 -36.51 9.37 -11.92
CA GLU A 168 -36.32 10.82 -11.95
C GLU A 168 -35.27 11.28 -10.94
N LYS A 169 -34.55 12.37 -11.25
CA LYS A 169 -33.48 12.88 -10.38
C LYS A 169 -34.06 13.45 -9.09
N VAL A 170 -33.67 12.86 -7.96
CA VAL A 170 -33.99 13.43 -6.64
C VAL A 170 -33.29 14.78 -6.48
N LEU A 171 -34.03 15.82 -6.11
CA LEU A 171 -33.48 17.17 -5.94
C LEU A 171 -33.13 17.45 -4.47
N ASN A 172 -32.10 18.26 -4.25
CA ASN A 172 -31.81 18.86 -2.94
C ASN A 172 -32.78 20.02 -2.66
N LYS A 173 -32.79 20.51 -1.40
CA LYS A 173 -33.62 21.67 -1.00
C LYS A 173 -33.40 22.94 -1.85
N ASN A 174 -32.25 23.06 -2.51
CA ASN A 174 -31.91 24.18 -3.40
C ASN A 174 -32.23 23.90 -4.88
N GLY A 175 -33.03 22.87 -5.19
CA GLY A 175 -33.44 22.52 -6.55
C GLY A 175 -32.37 21.82 -7.41
N LYS A 176 -31.15 21.62 -6.90
CA LYS A 176 -30.09 20.92 -7.66
C LYS A 176 -30.18 19.40 -7.49
N PRO A 177 -29.95 18.59 -8.54
CA PRO A 177 -29.94 17.13 -8.43
C PRO A 177 -28.97 16.61 -7.37
N LYS A 178 -29.45 15.70 -6.53
CA LYS A 178 -28.68 14.98 -5.52
C LYS A 178 -27.81 13.95 -6.22
N THR A 179 -26.57 13.85 -5.77
CA THR A 179 -25.58 12.92 -6.33
C THR A 179 -24.82 12.20 -5.25
N ARG A 180 -24.34 11.00 -5.57
CA ARG A 180 -23.42 10.24 -4.73
C ARG A 180 -22.09 10.04 -5.45
N LYS A 181 -21.01 9.93 -4.65
CA LYS A 181 -19.71 9.47 -5.13
C LYS A 181 -19.73 7.95 -5.18
N VAL A 182 -19.28 7.37 -6.27
CA VAL A 182 -19.07 5.93 -6.42
C VAL A 182 -17.60 5.69 -6.72
N GLU A 183 -16.91 4.98 -5.84
CA GLU A 183 -15.54 4.56 -6.07
C GLU A 183 -15.48 3.59 -7.26
N LEU A 184 -14.46 3.73 -8.09
CA LEU A 184 -14.26 2.87 -9.27
C LEU A 184 -13.41 1.63 -8.95
N THR A 185 -12.89 1.55 -7.73
CA THR A 185 -12.21 0.38 -7.19
C THR A 185 -12.70 0.11 -5.77
N THR A 186 -12.52 -1.12 -5.30
CA THR A 186 -12.81 -1.53 -3.92
C THR A 186 -11.65 -1.22 -2.96
N TRP A 187 -10.58 -0.56 -3.43
CA TRP A 187 -9.30 -0.43 -2.70
C TRP A 187 -9.44 0.33 -1.37
N ASN A 188 -10.47 1.17 -1.26
CA ASN A 188 -10.72 2.03 -0.11
C ASN A 188 -11.90 1.56 0.75
N ASP A 189 -12.44 0.37 0.50
CA ASP A 189 -13.53 -0.18 1.30
C ASP A 189 -13.12 -0.30 2.76
N THR A 190 -13.99 0.15 3.67
CA THR A 190 -13.70 0.23 5.11
C THR A 190 -13.40 -1.13 5.74
N GLY A 191 -13.93 -2.22 5.18
CA GLY A 191 -13.69 -3.59 5.63
C GLY A 191 -12.35 -4.18 5.19
N ASN A 192 -11.62 -3.57 4.26
CA ASN A 192 -10.40 -4.16 3.71
C ASN A 192 -9.29 -4.29 4.73
N VAL A 193 -9.14 -3.34 5.65
CA VAL A 193 -8.08 -3.39 6.67
C VAL A 193 -8.21 -4.66 7.52
N GLU A 194 -9.42 -5.04 7.90
CA GLU A 194 -9.64 -6.27 8.67
C GLU A 194 -9.32 -7.52 7.84
N LYS A 195 -9.75 -7.56 6.57
CA LYS A 195 -9.45 -8.67 5.65
C LYS A 195 -7.94 -8.85 5.45
N TRP A 196 -7.23 -7.74 5.22
CA TRP A 196 -5.79 -7.70 5.03
C TRP A 196 -5.04 -8.18 6.28
N ARG A 197 -5.39 -7.65 7.45
CA ARG A 197 -4.79 -8.08 8.73
C ARG A 197 -5.03 -9.57 8.99
N LYS A 198 -6.26 -10.04 8.78
CA LYS A 198 -6.60 -11.45 8.97
C LYS A 198 -5.80 -12.35 8.02
N ASN A 199 -5.81 -12.07 6.72
CA ASN A 199 -5.08 -12.87 5.74
C ASN A 199 -3.57 -12.89 6.05
N PHE A 200 -2.97 -11.74 6.41
CA PHE A 200 -1.56 -11.71 6.80
C PHE A 200 -1.28 -12.58 8.04
N SER A 201 -2.13 -12.51 9.08
CA SER A 201 -1.95 -13.38 10.27
C SER A 201 -2.09 -14.87 9.94
N ASP A 202 -3.06 -15.24 9.09
CA ASP A 202 -3.28 -16.61 8.66
C ASP A 202 -2.09 -17.14 7.85
N LEU A 203 -1.56 -16.33 6.92
CA LEU A 203 -0.37 -16.69 6.15
C LEU A 203 0.87 -16.78 7.04
N CYS A 204 1.10 -15.81 7.92
CA CYS A 204 2.24 -15.81 8.84
C CYS A 204 2.27 -17.09 9.68
N ASN A 205 1.11 -17.50 10.24
CA ASN A 205 0.98 -18.73 11.01
C ASN A 205 1.28 -19.99 10.19
N LYS A 206 0.87 -20.05 8.92
CA LYS A 206 1.20 -21.17 8.02
C LYS A 206 2.70 -21.28 7.75
N TYR A 207 3.40 -20.16 7.62
CA TYR A 207 4.85 -20.17 7.40
C TYR A 207 5.60 -20.56 8.69
N LEU A 208 5.18 -20.01 9.85
CA LEU A 208 5.72 -20.39 11.15
C LEU A 208 5.56 -21.90 11.42
N GLU A 209 4.39 -22.46 11.10
CA GLU A 209 4.15 -23.89 11.23
C GLU A 209 5.08 -24.73 10.34
N ARG A 210 5.25 -24.35 9.07
CA ARG A 210 6.16 -25.05 8.13
C ARG A 210 7.62 -24.99 8.57
N ALA A 211 8.02 -23.89 9.22
CA ALA A 211 9.35 -23.71 9.76
C ALA A 211 9.55 -24.43 11.13
N GLY A 212 8.53 -25.13 11.63
CA GLY A 212 8.60 -25.83 12.93
C GLY A 212 8.59 -24.89 14.14
N ALA A 213 8.26 -23.60 13.96
CA ALA A 213 8.16 -22.66 15.07
C ALA A 213 6.86 -22.89 15.85
N GLU A 214 6.89 -22.83 17.18
CA GLU A 214 5.70 -22.96 18.04
C GLU A 214 4.87 -21.66 18.09
N LYS A 215 5.52 -20.51 17.84
CA LYS A 215 4.91 -19.19 17.94
C LYS A 215 3.77 -19.01 16.93
N ARG A 216 2.70 -18.35 17.34
CA ARG A 216 1.58 -17.94 16.49
C ARG A 216 1.20 -16.50 16.74
N VAL A 217 0.73 -15.82 15.70
CA VAL A 217 0.27 -14.43 15.71
C VAL A 217 -1.25 -14.36 15.57
N ASP A 218 -1.87 -13.33 16.14
CA ASP A 218 -3.29 -13.03 16.00
C ASP A 218 -3.45 -11.56 15.57
N HIS A 219 -4.29 -11.32 14.58
CA HIS A 219 -4.56 -9.97 14.07
C HIS A 219 -5.51 -9.15 14.95
N ARG A 220 -6.26 -9.80 15.83
CA ARG A 220 -7.28 -9.15 16.67
C ARG A 220 -6.60 -8.38 17.81
N SER A 221 -7.03 -7.15 18.04
CA SER A 221 -6.61 -6.39 19.22
C SER A 221 -7.35 -6.88 20.46
N PHE A 222 -6.69 -6.84 21.62
CA PHE A 222 -7.36 -6.98 22.91
C PHE A 222 -8.22 -5.72 23.13
N LYS A 223 -9.53 -5.85 22.90
CA LYS A 223 -10.60 -4.82 22.88
C LYS A 223 -10.70 -3.96 21.60
N ARG A 224 -11.94 -3.75 21.19
CA ARG A 224 -12.44 -2.69 20.30
C ARG A 224 -13.39 -1.82 21.12
#